data_AF-A0A8X6V8T6-F1
#
_entry.id   AF-A0A8X6V8T6-F1
#
_cell.length_a   1.000
_cell.length_b   1.000
_cell.length_c   1.000
_cell.angle_alpha   90.00
_cell.angle_beta   90.00
_cell.angle_gamma   90.00
#
_symmetry.space_group_name_H-M   'P 1'
#
loop_
_entity.id
_entity.type
_entity.pdbx_description
1 polymer ?
#
loop_
_entity_poly.entity_id
_entity_poly.type
_entity_poly.pdbx_seq_one_letter_code
_entity_poly.pdbx_strand_id
1 'polypeptide(L)'
;MKSCQDIEIVQLLNDEITAQLQEQSDALRQDTKKQIYKVQDENRYMYNLRRRQANKYQLLDLVPIKRTQFGSDLKLKQKYLGPYKVTKVKVTQ
;
A
#
# COMPACT_ATOMS: atom_id res chain seq x y z
N MET A 1 33.59 45.14 -12.60
CA MET A 1 32.14 44.97 -12.84
C MET A 1 32.01 43.88 -13.90
N LYS A 2 31.23 42.82 -13.67
CA LYS A 2 30.98 41.83 -14.74
C LYS A 2 30.18 42.50 -15.86
N SER A 3 30.50 42.19 -17.11
CA SER A 3 29.72 42.67 -18.27
C SER A 3 28.31 42.08 -18.20
N CYS A 4 27.30 42.81 -18.68
CA CYS A 4 25.94 42.26 -18.83
C CYS A 4 25.93 40.96 -19.65
N GLN A 5 26.81 40.87 -20.65
CA GLN A 5 26.95 39.68 -21.49
C GLN A 5 27.49 38.47 -20.70
N ASP A 6 28.41 38.69 -19.76
CA ASP A 6 28.94 37.61 -18.91
C ASP A 6 27.83 37.03 -18.00
N ILE A 7 26.89 37.89 -17.58
CA ILE A 7 25.76 37.48 -16.73
C ILE A 7 24.76 36.67 -17.55
N GLU A 8 24.44 37.10 -18.76
CA GLU A 8 23.53 36.39 -19.68
C GLU A 8 24.08 35.01 -20.07
N ILE A 9 25.38 34.92 -20.37
CA ILE A 9 26.03 33.64 -20.71
C ILE A 9 25.97 32.67 -19.52
N VAL A 10 26.21 33.14 -18.30
CA VAL A 10 26.14 32.30 -17.10
C VAL A 10 24.71 31.84 -16.84
N GLN A 11 23.70 32.68 -17.08
CA GLN A 11 22.29 32.28 -16.96
C GLN A 11 21.93 31.18 -17.95
N LEU A 12 22.29 31.36 -19.23
CA LEU A 12 22.08 30.35 -20.27
C LEU A 12 22.72 29.01 -19.93
N LEU A 13 23.96 29.01 -19.42
CA LEU A 13 24.64 27.78 -18.99
C LEU A 13 23.94 27.11 -17.80
N ASN A 14 23.48 27.88 -16.83
CA ASN A 14 22.76 27.33 -15.68
C ASN A 14 21.41 26.73 -16.10
N ASP A 15 20.68 27.39 -17.00
CA ASP A 15 19.42 26.89 -17.53
C ASP A 15 19.62 25.56 -18.28
N GLU A 16 20.68 25.46 -19.07
CA GLU A 16 21.04 24.21 -19.76
C GLU A 16 21.39 23.08 -18.76
N ILE A 17 22.21 23.38 -17.75
CA ILE A 17 22.58 22.40 -16.71
C ILE A 17 21.35 21.94 -15.93
N THR A 18 20.45 22.86 -15.57
CA THR A 18 19.22 22.51 -14.84
C THR A 18 18.27 21.66 -15.69
N ALA A 19 18.13 21.97 -16.98
CA ALA A 19 17.33 21.18 -17.91
C ALA A 19 17.87 19.75 -18.05
N GLN A 20 19.18 19.60 -18.24
CA GLN A 20 19.82 18.28 -18.33
C GLN A 20 19.66 17.46 -17.05
N LEU A 21 19.84 18.08 -15.88
CA LEU A 21 19.65 17.42 -14.59
C LEU A 21 18.20 16.99 -14.36
N GLN A 22 17.25 17.82 -14.78
CA GLN A 22 15.83 17.50 -14.69
C GLN A 22 15.47 16.30 -15.56
N GLU A 23 15.96 16.27 -16.80
CA GLU A 23 15.74 15.14 -17.73
C GLU A 23 16.32 13.83 -17.16
N GLN A 24 17.55 13.86 -16.65
CA GLN A 24 18.18 12.71 -16.01
C GLN A 24 17.40 12.24 -14.77
N SER A 25 16.93 13.17 -13.95
CA SER A 25 16.13 12.87 -12.76
C SER A 25 14.79 12.24 -13.14
N ASP A 26 14.14 12.72 -14.19
CA ASP A 26 12.85 12.21 -14.63
C ASP A 26 12.98 10.82 -15.27
N ALA A 27 14.05 10.57 -16.05
CA ALA A 27 14.37 9.23 -16.54
C ALA A 27 14.59 8.25 -15.37
N LEU A 28 15.40 8.64 -14.38
CA LEU A 28 15.66 7.82 -13.19
C LEU A 28 14.38 7.52 -12.38
N ARG A 29 13.52 8.53 -12.21
CA ARG A 29 12.22 8.37 -11.53
C ARG A 29 11.32 7.39 -12.28
N GLN A 30 11.25 7.49 -13.60
CA GLN A 30 10.42 6.59 -14.41
C GLN A 30 10.88 5.13 -14.26
N ASP A 31 12.18 4.89 -14.32
CA ASP A 31 12.72 3.53 -14.21
C ASP A 31 12.60 2.97 -12.80
N THR A 32 12.85 3.80 -11.79
CA THR A 32 12.62 3.44 -10.38
C THR A 32 11.15 3.10 -10.14
N LYS A 33 10.22 3.87 -10.71
CA LYS A 33 8.77 3.62 -10.61
C LYS A 33 8.39 2.27 -11.22
N LYS A 34 8.91 1.94 -12.41
CA LYS A 34 8.70 0.62 -13.04
C LYS A 34 9.20 -0.51 -12.15
N GLN A 35 10.40 -0.35 -11.56
CA GLN A 35 10.99 -1.37 -10.69
C GLN A 35 10.18 -1.57 -9.40
N ILE A 36 9.73 -0.48 -8.77
CA ILE A 36 8.86 -0.55 -7.60
C ILE A 36 7.57 -1.28 -7.93
N TYR A 37 6.93 -0.98 -9.07
CA TYR A 37 5.71 -1.70 -9.46
C TYR A 37 5.94 -3.19 -9.64
N LYS A 38 7.04 -3.57 -10.31
CA LYS A 38 7.41 -4.97 -10.47
C LYS A 38 7.51 -5.69 -9.12
N VAL A 39 8.22 -5.09 -8.16
CA VAL A 39 8.36 -5.64 -6.80
C VAL A 39 7.01 -5.70 -6.08
N GLN A 40 6.16 -4.68 -6.22
CA GLN A 40 4.84 -4.66 -5.61
C GLN A 40 3.92 -5.75 -6.17
N ASP A 41 3.96 -6.00 -7.48
CA ASP A 41 3.17 -7.05 -8.12
C ASP A 41 3.65 -8.45 -7.70
N GLU A 42 4.96 -8.68 -7.65
CA GLU A 42 5.54 -9.91 -7.13
C GLU A 42 5.14 -10.14 -5.66
N ASN A 43 5.26 -9.10 -4.83
CA ASN A 43 4.83 -9.16 -3.42
C ASN A 43 3.33 -9.46 -3.28
N ARG A 44 2.49 -8.79 -4.10
CA ARG A 44 1.04 -9.02 -4.13
C ARG A 44 0.72 -10.45 -4.54
N TYR A 45 1.41 -10.99 -5.53
CA TYR A 45 1.25 -12.37 -5.97
C TYR A 45 1.61 -13.35 -4.85
N MET A 46 2.80 -13.20 -4.25
CA MET A 46 3.28 -14.10 -3.19
C MET A 46 2.40 -14.05 -1.94
N TYR A 47 1.93 -12.85 -1.56
CA TYR A 47 1.00 -12.70 -0.45
C TYR A 47 -0.35 -13.37 -0.76
N ASN A 48 -0.93 -13.09 -1.93
CA ASN A 48 -2.23 -13.65 -2.31
C ASN A 48 -2.20 -15.17 -2.49
N LEU A 49 -1.06 -15.75 -2.88
CA LEU A 49 -0.87 -17.19 -3.03
C LEU A 49 -1.20 -17.97 -1.74
N ARG A 50 -0.88 -17.41 -0.57
CA ARG A 50 -1.11 -18.05 0.73
C ARG A 50 -2.27 -17.43 1.51
N ARG A 51 -2.87 -16.36 0.99
CA ARG A 51 -3.95 -15.63 1.67
C ARG A 51 -5.25 -16.42 1.57
N ARG A 52 -5.83 -16.76 2.72
CA ARG A 52 -7.20 -17.30 2.76
C ARG A 52 -8.21 -16.20 2.47
N GLN A 53 -9.19 -16.49 1.61
CA GLN A 53 -10.29 -15.56 1.36
C GLN A 53 -11.06 -15.29 2.65
N ALA A 54 -11.57 -14.07 2.79
CA ALA A 54 -12.42 -13.73 3.93
C ALA A 54 -13.73 -14.51 3.87
N ASN A 55 -14.19 -14.99 5.02
CA ASN A 55 -15.50 -15.63 5.13
C ASN A 55 -16.58 -14.59 4.82
N LYS A 56 -17.38 -14.86 3.79
CA LYS A 56 -18.56 -14.06 3.45
C LYS A 56 -19.76 -14.67 4.17
N TYR A 57 -20.52 -13.84 4.86
CA TYR A 57 -21.73 -14.27 5.56
C TYR A 57 -22.96 -13.77 4.82
N GLN A 58 -24.01 -14.58 4.85
CA GLN A 58 -25.33 -14.25 4.34
C GLN A 58 -26.27 -13.93 5.50
N LEU A 59 -27.39 -13.30 5.17
CA LEU A 59 -28.44 -13.06 6.16
C LEU A 59 -28.98 -14.41 6.64
N LEU A 60 -29.25 -14.52 7.94
CA LEU A 60 -29.72 -15.72 8.62
C LEU A 60 -28.68 -16.84 8.86
N ASP A 61 -27.41 -16.68 8.44
CA ASP A 61 -26.35 -17.64 8.73
C ASP A 61 -26.15 -17.83 10.25
N LEU A 62 -25.90 -19.07 10.68
CA LEU A 62 -25.52 -19.40 12.05
C LEU A 62 -23.99 -19.41 12.20
N VAL A 63 -23.46 -18.49 13.00
CA VAL A 63 -22.02 -18.25 13.12
C VAL A 63 -21.60 -18.23 14.59
N PRO A 64 -20.50 -18.92 14.95
CA PRO A 64 -19.91 -18.80 16.28
C PRO A 64 -19.03 -17.54 16.37
N ILE A 65 -19.16 -16.79 17.46
CA ILE A 65 -18.31 -15.60 17.71
C ILE A 65 -17.15 -16.00 18.62
N LYS A 66 -15.92 -15.79 18.15
CA LYS A 66 -14.72 -16.03 18.95
C LYS A 66 -14.63 -15.02 20.09
N ARG A 67 -14.42 -15.49 21.31
CA ARG A 67 -14.09 -14.61 22.45
C ARG A 67 -12.66 -14.08 22.26
N THR A 68 -12.51 -12.76 22.14
CA THR A 68 -11.23 -12.09 21.84
C THR A 68 -10.48 -11.59 23.08
N GLN A 69 -11.17 -11.32 24.18
CA GLN A 69 -10.53 -10.87 25.41
C GLN A 69 -9.80 -12.05 26.08
N PHE A 70 -8.47 -11.96 26.14
CA PHE A 70 -7.62 -12.78 26.99
C PHE A 70 -7.46 -12.07 28.33
N GLY A 71 -7.45 -12.84 29.42
CA GLY A 71 -7.34 -12.34 30.79
C GLY A 71 -6.57 -13.37 31.61
N SER A 72 -6.03 -12.94 32.76
CA SER A 72 -5.16 -13.77 33.61
C SER A 72 -5.78 -15.12 33.99
N ASP A 73 -7.11 -15.17 34.16
CA ASP A 73 -7.84 -16.39 34.55
C ASP A 73 -8.54 -17.12 33.38
N LEU A 74 -8.27 -16.74 32.13
CA LEU A 74 -8.88 -17.38 30.97
C LEU A 74 -7.99 -18.50 30.40
N LYS A 75 -8.61 -19.62 30.05
CA LYS A 75 -7.93 -20.77 29.44
C LYS A 75 -7.29 -20.36 28.10
N LEU A 76 -6.12 -20.94 27.80
CA LEU A 76 -5.42 -20.74 26.53
C LEU A 76 -6.24 -21.21 25.32
N LYS A 77 -7.11 -22.21 25.49
CA LYS A 77 -7.98 -22.73 24.43
C LYS A 77 -9.01 -21.66 24.03
N GLN A 78 -9.08 -21.37 22.73
CA GLN A 78 -10.04 -20.43 22.17
C GLN A 78 -11.48 -20.88 22.46
N LYS A 79 -12.25 -20.00 23.12
CA LYS A 79 -13.67 -20.20 23.37
C LYS A 79 -14.49 -19.49 22.30
N TYR A 80 -15.48 -20.21 21.77
CA TYR A 80 -16.49 -19.67 20.86
C TYR A 80 -17.82 -19.56 21.61
N LEU A 81 -18.52 -18.45 21.40
CA LEU A 81 -19.82 -18.16 21.99
C LEU A 81 -20.90 -18.48 20.97
N GLY A 82 -21.84 -19.34 21.38
CA GLY A 82 -23.12 -19.63 20.72
C GLY A 82 -23.06 -20.00 19.23
N PRO A 83 -24.17 -20.42 18.65
CA PRO A 83 -24.49 -20.11 17.27
C PRO A 83 -25.34 -18.84 17.26
N TYR A 84 -24.78 -17.74 16.77
CA TYR A 84 -25.52 -16.50 16.56
C TYR A 84 -26.04 -16.42 15.14
N LYS A 85 -27.19 -15.77 14.95
CA LYS A 85 -27.78 -15.56 13.63
C LYS A 85 -27.38 -14.20 13.06
N VAL A 86 -26.90 -14.17 11.82
CA VAL A 86 -26.58 -12.92 11.12
C VAL A 86 -27.87 -12.19 10.77
N THR A 87 -28.07 -11.00 11.35
CA THR A 87 -29.27 -10.16 11.11
C THR A 87 -29.04 -9.07 10.07
N LYS A 88 -27.79 -8.63 9.87
CA LYS A 88 -27.43 -7.58 8.93
C LYS A 88 -26.05 -7.84 8.33
N VAL A 89 -25.95 -7.77 7.01
CA VAL A 89 -24.68 -7.83 6.28
C VAL A 89 -24.34 -6.42 5.79
N LYS A 90 -23.13 -5.94 6.08
CA LYS A 90 -22.62 -4.69 5.50
C LYS A 90 -22.00 -5.00 4.14
N VAL A 91 -22.40 -4.24 3.12
CA VAL A 91 -21.76 -4.30 1.81
C VAL A 91 -20.52 -3.40 1.87
N THR A 92 -19.35 -3.98 1.61
CA THR A 92 -18.11 -3.21 1.46
C THR A 92 -18.06 -2.69 0.02
N GLN A 93 -18.10 -1.36 -0.13
CA GLN A 93 -17.88 -0.66 -1.41
C GLN A 93 -16.39 -0.63 -1.77
#